data_AF-A0A9Q5G5K6-F1
#
_entry.id   AF-A0A9Q5G5K6-F1
#
_cell.length_a   1.000
_cell.length_b   1.000
_cell.length_c   1.000
_cell.angle_alpha   90.00
_cell.angle_beta   90.00
_cell.angle_gamma   90.00
#
_symmetry.space_group_name_H-M   'P 1'
#
loop_
_entity.id
_entity.type
_entity.pdbx_description
1 polymer ?
#
loop_
_entity_poly.entity_id
_entity_poly.type
_entity_poly.pdbx_seq_one_letter_code
_entity_poly.pdbx_strand_id
1 'polypeptide(L)'
;MDNKFLEYTNYLANVLQSKNDAYGDSFSKSLDEDGLLVLKIRLGDKFNRVSSLIKKGELKENDESLEDTLLDLAGYSILDLKWLKEHETETNYYGMPKKYDRVVK
;
A
#
# COMPACT_ATOMS: atom_id res chain seq x y z
N MET A 1 22.45 3.53 19.34
CA MET A 1 22.58 4.04 17.96
C MET A 1 21.38 4.91 17.68
N ASP A 2 21.59 6.12 17.20
CA ASP A 2 20.51 6.99 16.73
C ASP A 2 19.97 6.44 15.40
N ASN A 3 18.71 6.01 15.37
CA ASN A 3 18.09 5.44 14.18
C ASN A 3 17.42 6.55 13.36
N LYS A 4 18.19 7.10 12.42
CA LYS A 4 17.77 8.20 11.54
C LYS A 4 16.55 7.89 10.67
N PHE A 5 16.17 6.62 10.51
CA PHE A 5 14.99 6.25 9.72
C PHE A 5 13.69 6.41 10.49
N LEU A 6 13.73 6.52 11.82
CA LEU A 6 12.53 6.62 12.66
C LEU A 6 11.69 7.85 12.32
N GLU A 7 12.31 8.97 11.94
CA GLU A 7 11.59 10.17 11.52
C GLU A 7 10.62 9.86 10.37
N TYR A 8 11.13 9.25 9.30
CA TYR A 8 10.34 8.90 8.12
C TYR A 8 9.30 7.83 8.41
N THR A 9 9.65 6.77 9.16
CA THR A 9 8.73 5.66 9.42
C THR A 9 7.66 6.02 10.43
N ASN A 10 7.96 6.84 11.44
CA ASN A 10 6.96 7.31 12.40
C ASN A 10 5.99 8.29 11.73
N TYR A 11 6.52 9.19 10.88
CA TYR A 11 5.68 10.05 10.07
C TYR A 11 4.73 9.22 9.18
N LEU A 12 5.27 8.24 8.44
CA LEU A 12 4.47 7.36 7.59
C LEU A 12 3.41 6.60 8.39
N ALA A 13 3.76 6.06 9.56
CA ALA A 13 2.82 5.36 10.43
C ALA A 13 1.65 6.27 10.85
N ASN A 14 1.93 7.53 11.23
CA ASN A 14 0.89 8.50 11.59
C ASN A 14 -0.01 8.85 10.40
N VAL A 15 0.56 9.02 9.20
CA VAL A 15 -0.22 9.28 7.98
C VAL A 15 -1.12 8.10 7.64
N LEU A 16 -0.60 6.87 7.70
CA LEU A 16 -1.37 5.66 7.43
C LEU A 16 -2.52 5.50 8.43
N GLN A 17 -2.26 5.68 9.73
CA GLN A 17 -3.30 5.62 10.77
C GLN A 17 -4.38 6.67 10.53
N SER A 18 -3.98 7.93 10.32
CA SER A 18 -4.93 9.04 10.11
C SER A 18 -5.80 8.82 8.86
N LYS A 19 -5.21 8.35 7.75
CA LYS A 19 -5.95 8.00 6.53
C LYS A 19 -6.86 6.80 6.78
N ASN A 20 -6.39 5.77 7.48
CA ASN A 20 -7.18 4.58 7.77
C ASN A 20 -8.44 4.91 8.57
N ASP A 21 -8.33 5.79 9.56
CA ASP A 21 -9.46 6.26 10.37
C ASP A 21 -10.42 7.12 9.54
N ALA A 22 -9.90 7.98 8.65
CA ALA A 22 -10.71 8.83 7.77
C ALA A 22 -11.47 8.04 6.68
N TYR A 23 -10.87 6.97 6.15
CA TYR A 23 -11.44 6.17 5.06
C TYR A 23 -12.04 4.83 5.51
N GLY A 24 -12.02 4.52 6.81
CA GLY A 24 -12.64 3.34 7.40
C GLY A 24 -12.13 2.02 6.83
N ASP A 25 -10.79 1.88 6.73
CA ASP A 25 -10.11 0.68 6.21
C ASP A 25 -10.52 0.28 4.77
N SER A 26 -10.81 1.28 3.94
CA SER A 26 -11.25 1.09 2.55
C SER A 26 -10.24 0.32 1.68
N PHE A 27 -8.95 0.42 1.98
CA PHE A 27 -7.92 -0.27 1.23
C PHE A 27 -7.98 -1.79 1.43
N SER A 28 -8.01 -2.26 2.68
CA SER A 28 -8.17 -3.69 3.00
C SER A 28 -9.44 -4.26 2.38
N LYS A 29 -10.55 -3.53 2.47
CA LYS A 29 -11.82 -3.91 1.83
C LYS A 29 -11.69 -4.07 0.32
N SER A 30 -10.93 -3.20 -0.35
CA SER A 30 -10.67 -3.33 -1.79
C SER A 30 -9.89 -4.62 -2.11
N LEU A 31 -8.93 -5.01 -1.26
CA LEU A 31 -8.20 -6.27 -1.43
C LEU A 31 -9.08 -7.50 -1.16
N ASP A 32 -10.03 -7.40 -0.23
CA ASP A 32 -11.00 -8.46 0.06
C ASP A 32 -11.98 -8.67 -1.12
N GLU A 33 -12.46 -7.56 -1.71
CA GLU A 33 -13.44 -7.55 -2.79
C GLU A 33 -12.81 -7.91 -4.15
N ASP A 34 -11.72 -7.25 -4.53
CA ASP A 34 -11.14 -7.30 -5.88
C ASP A 34 -9.82 -8.12 -5.95
N GLY A 35 -9.32 -8.56 -4.80
CA GLY A 35 -8.15 -9.43 -4.69
C GLY A 35 -6.79 -8.75 -4.92
N LEU A 36 -5.76 -9.59 -5.05
CA LEU A 36 -4.35 -9.16 -5.08
C LEU A 36 -3.97 -8.34 -6.33
N LEU A 37 -4.86 -8.23 -7.32
CA LEU A 37 -4.60 -7.37 -8.47
C LEU A 37 -4.63 -5.88 -8.05
N VAL A 38 -5.40 -5.51 -7.03
CA VAL A 38 -5.44 -4.15 -6.47
C VAL A 38 -4.05 -3.73 -5.99
N LEU A 39 -3.36 -4.58 -5.22
CA LEU A 39 -1.97 -4.38 -4.77
C LEU A 39 -1.06 -4.03 -5.96
N LYS A 40 -1.05 -4.89 -6.99
CA LYS A 40 -0.19 -4.71 -8.16
C LYS A 40 -0.49 -3.39 -8.88
N ILE A 41 -1.78 -3.06 -9.04
CA ILE A 41 -2.21 -1.82 -9.70
C ILE A 41 -1.75 -0.60 -8.89
N ARG A 42 -2.02 -0.55 -7.59
CA ARG A 42 -1.72 0.62 -6.75
C ARG A 42 -0.23 0.89 -6.64
N LEU A 43 0.60 -0.15 -6.46
CA LEU A 43 2.05 -0.01 -6.49
C LEU A 43 2.53 0.43 -7.88
N GLY A 44 1.96 -0.14 -8.94
CA GLY A 44 2.26 0.22 -10.32
C GLY A 44 1.97 1.69 -10.63
N ASP A 45 0.81 2.21 -10.19
CA ASP A 45 0.43 3.61 -10.36
C ASP A 45 1.47 4.55 -9.74
N LYS A 46 1.91 4.27 -8.51
CA LYS A 46 2.90 5.08 -7.79
C LYS A 46 4.29 4.96 -8.41
N PHE A 47 4.71 3.77 -8.79
CA PHE A 47 6.00 3.58 -9.47
C PHE A 47 6.06 4.27 -10.84
N ASN A 48 4.96 4.21 -11.60
CA ASN A 48 4.83 4.93 -12.87
C ASN A 48 4.89 6.44 -12.65
N ARG A 49 4.26 6.95 -11.58
CA ARG A 49 4.35 8.36 -11.21
C ARG A 49 5.79 8.77 -10.89
N VAL A 50 6.52 8.00 -10.06
CA VAL A 50 7.95 8.24 -9.80
C VAL A 50 8.73 8.35 -11.12
N SER A 51 8.52 7.38 -12.02
CA SER A 51 9.18 7.36 -13.33
C SER A 51 8.84 8.60 -14.18
N SER A 52 7.59 9.05 -14.16
CA SER A 52 7.15 10.25 -14.87
C SER A 52 7.74 11.53 -14.28
N LEU A 53 7.81 11.65 -12.95
CA LEU A 53 8.37 12.83 -12.28
C LEU A 53 9.88 12.97 -12.55
N ILE A 54 10.62 11.85 -12.49
CA ILE A 54 12.06 11.83 -12.83
C ILE A 54 12.29 12.28 -14.28
N LYS A 55 11.46 11.81 -15.22
CA LYS A 55 11.60 12.16 -16.65
C LYS A 55 11.24 13.61 -16.97
N LYS A 56 10.30 14.21 -16.25
CA LYS A 56 9.84 15.58 -16.51
C LYS A 56 10.87 16.64 -16.11
N GLY A 57 11.71 16.38 -15.11
CA GLY A 57 12.75 17.30 -14.67
C GLY A 57 12.26 18.57 -13.94
N GLU A 58 11.00 18.97 -14.14
CA GLU A 58 10.34 20.11 -13.47
C GLU A 58 8.96 19.69 -12.94
N LEU A 59 8.70 19.95 -11.66
CA LEU A 59 7.38 19.79 -11.02
C LEU A 59 6.61 21.11 -11.18
N LYS A 60 5.34 21.05 -11.61
CA LYS A 60 4.45 22.23 -11.52
C LYS A 60 4.11 22.51 -10.06
N GLU A 61 3.74 23.75 -9.75
CA GLU A 61 3.41 24.23 -8.39
C GLU A 61 2.27 23.44 -7.70
N ASN A 62 1.51 22.64 -8.45
CA ASN A 62 0.43 21.77 -7.94
C ASN A 62 0.64 20.27 -8.25
N ASP A 63 1.79 19.88 -8.78
CA ASP A 63 2.11 18.47 -8.97
C ASP A 63 2.52 17.89 -7.62
N GLU A 64 1.92 16.75 -7.26
CA GLU A 64 2.37 15.93 -6.11
C GLU A 64 3.89 15.71 -6.20
N SER A 65 4.58 15.95 -5.10
CA SER A 65 6.04 15.92 -5.08
C SER A 65 6.59 14.50 -5.26
N LEU A 66 7.87 14.40 -5.62
CA LEU A 66 8.56 13.11 -5.65
C LEU A 66 8.61 12.49 -4.25
N GLU A 67 8.78 13.30 -3.21
CA GLU A 67 8.81 12.84 -1.81
C GLU A 67 7.46 12.25 -1.39
N ASP A 68 6.35 12.94 -1.69
CA ASP A 68 4.99 12.44 -1.43
C ASP A 68 4.74 11.13 -2.18
N THR A 69 5.16 11.06 -3.44
CA THR A 69 4.99 9.84 -4.26
C THR A 69 5.79 8.66 -3.69
N LEU A 70 7.00 8.90 -3.17
CA LEU A 70 7.83 7.88 -2.52
C LEU A 70 7.23 7.43 -1.18
N LEU A 71 6.70 8.36 -0.40
CA LEU A 71 5.97 8.07 0.84
C LEU A 71 4.71 7.26 0.59
N ASP A 72 3.95 7.59 -0.45
CA ASP A 72 2.78 6.84 -0.88
C ASP A 72 3.18 5.42 -1.32
N LEU A 73 4.25 5.26 -2.11
CA LEU A 73 4.73 3.94 -2.51
C LEU A 73 5.11 3.08 -1.30
N ALA A 74 5.81 3.66 -0.32
CA ALA A 74 6.12 2.98 0.94
C ALA A 74 4.85 2.66 1.74
N GLY A 75 3.90 3.60 1.79
CA GLY A 75 2.63 3.45 2.48
C GLY A 75 1.78 2.31 1.93
N TYR A 76 1.58 2.25 0.61
CA TYR A 76 0.88 1.15 -0.04
C TYR A 76 1.58 -0.18 0.22
N SER A 77 2.91 -0.23 0.12
CA SER A 77 3.68 -1.45 0.43
C SER A 77 3.45 -1.95 1.86
N ILE A 78 3.32 -1.04 2.84
CA ILE A 78 3.04 -1.39 4.24
C ILE A 78 1.58 -1.84 4.41
N LEU A 79 0.62 -1.16 3.79
CA LEU A 79 -0.80 -1.55 3.84
C LEU A 79 -1.00 -2.95 3.24
N ASP A 80 -0.37 -3.22 2.10
CA ASP A 80 -0.35 -4.53 1.44
C ASP A 80 0.25 -5.61 2.36
N LEU A 81 1.38 -5.32 3.00
CA LEU A 81 2.02 -6.24 3.94
C LEU A 81 1.16 -6.49 5.18
N LYS A 82 0.51 -5.45 5.73
CA LYS A 82 -0.42 -5.56 6.85
C LYS A 82 -1.56 -6.50 6.48
N TRP A 83 -2.21 -6.25 5.35
CA TRP A 83 -3.31 -7.11 4.87
C TRP A 83 -2.84 -8.55 4.69
N LEU A 84 -1.70 -8.78 4.02
CA LEU A 84 -1.16 -10.14 3.83
C LEU A 84 -0.91 -10.87 5.15
N LYS A 85 -0.37 -10.19 6.17
CA LYS A 85 -0.12 -10.77 7.49
C LYS A 85 -1.40 -11.08 8.26
N GLU A 86 -2.39 -10.20 8.18
CA GLU A 86 -3.70 -10.41 8.81
C GLU A 86 -4.47 -11.57 8.17
N HIS A 87 -4.23 -11.83 6.88
CA HIS A 87 -4.90 -12.86 6.10
C HIS A 87 -4.06 -14.14 5.90
N GLU A 88 -2.84 -14.20 6.45
CA GLU A 88 -1.94 -15.36 6.33
C GLU A 88 -2.50 -16.61 7.04
N THR A 89 -3.32 -16.40 8.08
CA THR A 89 -3.96 -17.46 8.88
C THR A 89 -5.42 -17.70 8.52
N GLU A 90 -5.98 -16.99 7.54
CA GLU A 90 -7.38 -17.19 7.16
C GLU A 90 -7.54 -18.52 6.42
N THR A 91 -8.27 -19.41 7.09
CA THR A 91 -8.66 -20.69 6.55
C THR A 91 -10.05 -20.60 5.91
N ASN A 92 -10.27 -21.26 4.79
CA ASN A 92 -11.61 -21.50 4.26
C ASN A 92 -12.40 -22.44 5.19
N TYR A 93 -13.67 -22.74 4.84
CA TYR A 93 -14.55 -23.62 5.63
C TYR A 93 -13.95 -25.01 5.93
N TYR A 94 -12.94 -25.43 5.16
CA TYR A 94 -12.22 -26.70 5.31
C TYR A 94 -10.90 -26.60 6.08
N GLY A 95 -10.57 -25.44 6.66
CA GLY A 95 -9.31 -25.26 7.38
C GLY A 95 -8.09 -25.02 6.47
N MET A 96 -8.28 -24.76 5.18
CA MET A 96 -7.17 -24.54 4.22
C MET A 96 -6.89 -23.05 4.00
N PRO A 97 -5.62 -22.61 3.82
CA PRO A 97 -5.30 -21.21 3.56
C PRO A 97 -6.06 -20.65 2.34
N LYS A 98 -6.77 -19.52 2.50
CA LYS A 98 -7.58 -18.89 1.44
C LYS A 98 -6.82 -18.56 0.15
N LYS A 99 -5.48 -18.50 0.18
CA LYS A 99 -4.65 -18.37 -1.03
C LYS A 99 -4.86 -19.50 -2.07
N TYR A 100 -5.45 -20.63 -1.68
CA TYR A 100 -5.81 -21.73 -2.58
C TYR A 100 -7.23 -21.64 -3.16
N ASP A 101 -8.11 -20.77 -2.65
CA ASP A 101 -9.49 -20.65 -3.16
C ASP A 101 -9.55 -20.04 -4.57
N ARG A 102 -8.50 -19.33 -5.01
CA ARG A 102 -8.41 -18.78 -6.38
C ARG A 102 -7.90 -19.77 -7.44
N VAL A 103 -7.56 -21.00 -7.07
CA VAL A 103 -7.18 -22.07 -8.02
C VAL A 103 -8.41 -22.90 -8.42
N VAL A 104 -9.57 -22.62 -7.83
CA VAL A 104 -10.84 -23.31 -8.10
C VAL A 104 -11.90 -22.29 -8.49
N LYS A 105 -11.75 -21.70 -9.67
CA LYS A 105 -12.87 -21.22 -10.49
C LYS A 105 -12.66 -21.68 -11.92
#